data_AF-A0A524G9U6-F1
#
_entry.id   AF-A0A524G9U6-F1
#
_cell.length_a   1.000
_cell.length_b   1.000
_cell.length_c   1.000
_cell.angle_alpha   90.00
_cell.angle_beta   90.00
_cell.angle_gamma   90.00
#
_symmetry.space_group_name_H-M   'P 1'
#
loop_
_entity.id
_entity.type
_entity.pdbx_description
1 polymer ?
#
loop_
_entity_poly.entity_id
_entity_poly.type
_entity_poly.pdbx_seq_one_letter_code
_entity_poly.pdbx_strand_id
1 'polypeptide(L)'
;MSDGSDTQNENKNKQDKVKMRVLSATSYLLPLTSSIPPFWGGIMTLPFLFYLVGMIGNLQAIMYPRDVLNLVAVFGSLLLIIYCIVYLWRKKGQTGLVTTGPYRFVRHPQYFSVTIFTSILTYQSVWILRNTRGIGWLNANQTILLWIVMLVAYVLIAWVEEIHLSKLFGTTWEAYQNQVGFLIPFVNFKSRLFEGIVCLIIPIVILYTSMFFLT
;
A
#
# COMPACT_ATOMS: atom_id res chain seq x y z
N MET A 1 -41.88 40.85 -4.11
CA MET A 1 -40.76 40.06 -4.67
C MET A 1 -39.75 39.80 -3.55
N SER A 2 -40.00 38.83 -2.68
CA SER A 2 -39.07 38.43 -1.60
C SER A 2 -39.49 37.08 -1.00
N ASP A 3 -39.74 36.08 -1.85
CA ASP A 3 -40.21 34.76 -1.38
C ASP A 3 -39.50 33.57 -2.07
N GLY A 4 -38.63 33.85 -3.07
CA GLY A 4 -37.90 32.82 -3.82
C GLY A 4 -36.46 32.58 -3.37
N SER A 5 -35.86 33.48 -2.58
CA SER A 5 -34.47 33.38 -2.13
C SER A 5 -34.30 32.49 -0.89
N ASP A 6 -35.28 32.52 0.01
CA ASP A 6 -35.19 31.83 1.30
C ASP A 6 -35.44 30.32 1.16
N THR A 7 -36.36 29.93 0.29
CA THR A 7 -36.63 28.52 -0.07
C THR A 7 -35.47 27.86 -0.83
N GLN A 8 -34.71 28.62 -1.64
CA GLN A 8 -33.51 28.08 -2.30
C GLN A 8 -32.33 27.91 -1.33
N ASN A 9 -32.16 28.84 -0.38
CA ASN A 9 -31.09 28.73 0.62
C ASN A 9 -31.34 27.61 1.63
N GLU A 10 -32.60 27.38 2.01
CA GLU A 10 -32.95 26.29 2.93
C GLU A 10 -32.73 24.90 2.31
N ASN A 11 -33.03 24.74 1.01
CA ASN A 11 -32.79 23.49 0.29
C ASN A 11 -31.31 23.19 0.07
N LYS A 12 -30.48 24.21 -0.20
CA LYS A 12 -29.03 24.05 -0.34
C LYS A 12 -28.38 23.64 1.00
N ASN A 13 -28.81 24.24 2.11
CA ASN A 13 -28.32 23.93 3.44
C ASN A 13 -28.74 22.51 3.90
N LYS A 14 -29.95 22.05 3.54
CA LYS A 14 -30.37 20.65 3.76
C LYS A 14 -29.55 19.67 2.94
N GLN A 15 -29.26 19.96 1.66
CA GLN A 15 -28.42 19.12 0.81
C GLN A 15 -26.97 19.03 1.32
N ASP A 16 -26.40 20.14 1.79
CA ASP A 16 -25.03 20.15 2.30
C ASP A 16 -24.92 19.44 3.66
N LYS A 17 -25.93 19.55 4.53
CA LYS A 17 -26.01 18.75 5.76
C LYS A 17 -26.16 17.25 5.48
N VAL A 18 -26.91 16.86 4.45
CA VAL A 18 -27.05 15.46 4.04
C VAL A 18 -25.75 14.93 3.42
N LYS A 19 -25.10 15.71 2.53
CA LYS A 19 -23.77 15.36 1.96
C LYS A 19 -22.72 15.20 3.05
N MET A 20 -22.67 16.08 4.05
CA MET A 20 -21.73 16.00 5.16
C MET A 20 -21.99 14.80 6.08
N ARG A 21 -23.26 14.41 6.30
CA ARG A 21 -23.61 13.19 7.04
C ARG A 21 -23.30 11.90 6.25
N VAL A 22 -23.44 11.93 4.92
CA VAL A 22 -23.05 10.80 4.05
C VAL A 22 -21.53 10.68 3.94
N LEU A 23 -20.80 11.79 3.80
CA LEU A 23 -19.32 11.80 3.79
C LEU A 23 -18.72 11.36 5.13
N SER A 24 -19.31 11.75 6.27
CA SER A 24 -18.84 11.28 7.58
C SER A 24 -19.16 9.79 7.80
N ALA A 25 -20.32 9.31 7.36
CA ALA A 25 -20.66 7.89 7.39
C ALA A 25 -19.73 7.05 6.49
N THR A 26 -19.37 7.54 5.31
CA THR A 26 -18.43 6.87 4.39
C THR A 26 -16.99 6.84 4.95
N SER A 27 -16.60 7.88 5.67
CA SER A 27 -15.30 7.97 6.37
C SER A 27 -15.21 7.02 7.57
N TYR A 28 -16.34 6.75 8.24
CA TYR A 28 -16.44 5.74 9.30
C TYR A 28 -16.56 4.30 8.78
N LEU A 29 -17.04 4.11 7.55
CA LEU A 29 -17.19 2.79 6.92
C LEU A 29 -15.92 2.31 6.19
N LEU A 30 -15.02 3.21 5.77
CA LEU A 30 -13.75 2.86 5.12
C LEU A 30 -12.86 1.89 5.93
N PRO A 31 -12.72 2.06 7.26
CA PRO A 31 -12.03 1.09 8.11
C PRO A 31 -12.75 -0.26 8.18
N LEU A 32 -14.10 -0.28 8.17
CA LEU A 32 -14.94 -1.50 8.28
C LEU A 32 -14.99 -2.31 6.98
N THR A 33 -14.94 -1.66 5.81
CA THR A 33 -14.82 -2.33 4.51
C THR A 33 -13.38 -2.78 4.21
N SER A 34 -12.38 -2.23 4.89
CA SER A 34 -10.99 -2.73 4.87
C SER A 34 -10.71 -3.88 5.86
N SER A 35 -11.63 -4.18 6.79
CA SER A 35 -11.48 -5.27 7.78
C SER A 35 -12.41 -6.46 7.56
N ILE A 36 -13.44 -6.35 6.72
CA ILE A 36 -14.25 -7.50 6.28
C ILE A 36 -13.70 -7.91 4.91
N PRO A 37 -13.09 -9.10 4.75
CA PRO A 37 -12.76 -9.55 3.41
C PRO A 37 -14.08 -9.55 2.62
N PRO A 38 -14.17 -8.88 1.46
CA PRO A 38 -15.27 -9.20 0.55
C PRO A 38 -15.22 -10.70 0.33
N PHE A 39 -16.34 -11.35 0.00
CA PHE A 39 -16.34 -12.77 -0.40
C PHE A 39 -15.21 -13.09 -1.42
N TRP A 40 -14.83 -12.09 -2.22
CA TRP A 40 -13.66 -12.03 -3.09
C TRP A 40 -12.28 -11.99 -2.40
N GLY A 41 -12.14 -11.33 -1.27
CA GLY A 41 -10.91 -11.32 -0.46
C GLY A 41 -10.56 -12.70 0.08
N GLY A 42 -11.55 -13.47 0.54
CA GLY A 42 -11.35 -14.88 0.93
C GLY A 42 -10.88 -15.75 -0.23
N ILE A 43 -11.51 -15.62 -1.40
CA ILE A 43 -11.13 -16.37 -2.60
C ILE A 43 -9.74 -15.98 -3.12
N MET A 44 -9.36 -14.70 -3.06
CA MET A 44 -8.03 -14.23 -3.47
C MET A 44 -6.93 -14.53 -2.44
N THR A 45 -7.28 -14.67 -1.16
CA THR A 45 -6.33 -15.15 -0.14
C THR A 45 -6.01 -16.63 -0.27
N LEU A 46 -6.87 -17.44 -0.93
CA LEU A 46 -6.64 -18.87 -1.08
C LEU A 46 -5.41 -19.19 -1.94
N PRO A 47 -5.23 -18.66 -3.16
CA PRO A 47 -4.00 -18.85 -3.94
C PRO A 47 -2.75 -18.42 -3.17
N PHE A 48 -2.84 -17.30 -2.43
CA PHE A 48 -1.75 -16.82 -1.59
C PHE A 48 -1.44 -17.76 -0.43
N LEU A 49 -2.46 -18.27 0.26
CA LEU A 49 -2.32 -19.23 1.35
C LEU A 49 -1.76 -20.56 0.84
N PHE A 50 -2.26 -21.08 -0.29
CA PHE A 50 -1.73 -22.28 -0.93
C PHE A 50 -0.27 -22.08 -1.36
N TYR A 51 0.08 -20.90 -1.87
CA TYR A 51 1.48 -20.55 -2.17
C TYR A 51 2.35 -20.58 -0.91
N LEU A 52 1.90 -19.95 0.19
CA LEU A 52 2.66 -19.97 1.46
C LEU A 52 2.82 -21.37 2.02
N VAL A 53 1.75 -22.19 2.01
CA VAL A 53 1.78 -23.58 2.48
C VAL A 53 2.69 -24.43 1.59
N GLY A 54 2.59 -24.29 0.26
CA GLY A 54 3.47 -24.99 -0.68
C GLY A 54 4.93 -24.59 -0.54
N MET A 55 5.21 -23.30 -0.31
CA MET A 55 6.55 -22.79 -0.03
C MET A 55 7.13 -23.38 1.26
N ILE A 56 6.34 -23.48 2.33
CA ILE A 56 6.77 -24.11 3.58
C ILE A 56 6.94 -25.63 3.41
N GLY A 57 6.03 -26.29 2.69
CA GLY A 57 6.04 -27.74 2.48
C GLY A 57 7.23 -28.24 1.65
N ASN A 58 7.84 -27.38 0.83
CA ASN A 58 8.98 -27.72 -0.02
C ASN A 58 10.33 -27.32 0.61
N LEU A 59 10.46 -27.49 1.93
CA LEU A 59 11.64 -27.15 2.74
C LEU A 59 12.97 -27.72 2.18
N GLN A 60 12.94 -28.86 1.50
CA GLN A 60 14.13 -29.48 0.91
C GLN A 60 14.67 -28.71 -0.32
N ALA A 61 13.82 -27.98 -1.05
CA ALA A 61 14.24 -27.13 -2.16
C ALA A 61 14.82 -25.78 -1.69
N ILE A 62 14.64 -25.41 -0.41
CA ILE A 62 15.11 -24.15 0.20
C ILE A 62 16.63 -24.16 0.45
N MET A 63 17.34 -25.26 0.19
CA MET A 63 18.77 -25.39 0.44
C MET A 63 19.68 -24.58 -0.50
N TYR A 64 19.13 -23.84 -1.47
CA TYR A 64 19.91 -22.88 -2.27
C TYR A 64 19.98 -21.51 -1.55
N PRO A 65 21.16 -20.85 -1.48
CA PRO A 65 21.34 -19.56 -0.79
C PRO A 65 20.34 -18.47 -1.22
N ARG A 66 19.93 -18.48 -2.49
CA ARG A 66 18.92 -17.58 -3.06
C ARG A 66 17.56 -17.73 -2.38
N ASP A 67 17.14 -18.97 -2.13
CA ASP A 67 15.82 -19.26 -1.58
C ASP A 67 15.76 -18.90 -0.10
N VAL A 68 16.88 -19.02 0.62
CA VAL A 68 17.04 -18.49 1.98
C VAL A 68 16.93 -16.96 2.01
N LEU A 69 17.61 -16.23 1.13
CA LEU A 69 17.51 -14.77 1.07
C LEU A 69 16.09 -14.30 0.77
N ASN A 70 15.41 -14.95 -0.17
CA ASN A 70 14.02 -14.65 -0.49
C ASN A 70 13.08 -14.95 0.67
N LEU A 71 13.27 -16.09 1.35
CA LEU A 71 12.50 -16.45 2.54
C LEU A 71 12.65 -15.37 3.63
N VAL A 72 13.90 -14.99 3.94
CA VAL A 72 14.20 -13.93 4.91
C VAL A 72 13.58 -12.60 4.49
N ALA A 73 13.62 -12.25 3.20
CA ALA A 73 13.03 -11.01 2.70
C ALA A 73 11.49 -11.02 2.79
N VAL A 74 10.84 -12.15 2.47
CA VAL A 74 9.38 -12.32 2.59
C VAL A 74 8.94 -12.23 4.06
N PHE A 75 9.58 -12.98 4.96
CA PHE A 75 9.23 -12.91 6.38
C PHE A 75 9.59 -11.55 7.00
N GLY A 76 10.73 -10.98 6.62
CA GLY A 76 11.16 -9.67 7.09
C GLY A 76 10.17 -8.57 6.69
N SER A 77 9.72 -8.57 5.44
CA SER A 77 8.70 -7.62 4.96
C SER A 77 7.34 -7.85 5.61
N LEU A 78 6.92 -9.11 5.83
CA LEU A 78 5.69 -9.44 6.55
C LEU A 78 5.72 -8.96 8.01
N LEU A 79 6.83 -9.21 8.72
CA LEU A 79 7.03 -8.73 10.08
C LEU A 79 7.01 -7.20 10.14
N LEU A 80 7.59 -6.53 9.13
CA LEU A 80 7.56 -5.07 9.04
C LEU A 80 6.12 -4.54 8.84
N ILE A 81 5.31 -5.19 8.00
CA ILE A 81 3.88 -4.86 7.84
C ILE A 81 3.17 -4.97 9.20
N ILE A 82 3.32 -6.10 9.90
CA ILE A 82 2.68 -6.35 11.21
C ILE A 82 3.13 -5.29 12.21
N TYR A 83 4.43 -5.01 12.26
CA TYR A 83 4.99 -3.98 13.14
C TYR A 83 4.37 -2.61 12.88
N CYS A 84 4.23 -2.19 11.62
CA CYS A 84 3.62 -0.91 11.25
C CYS A 84 2.15 -0.83 11.69
N ILE A 85 1.38 -1.90 11.46
CA ILE A 85 -0.05 -1.96 11.84
C ILE A 85 -0.20 -1.88 13.36
N VAL A 86 0.55 -2.71 14.11
CA VAL A 86 0.51 -2.73 15.57
C VAL A 86 0.94 -1.38 16.13
N TYR A 87 1.98 -0.77 15.56
CA TYR A 87 2.47 0.54 15.98
C TYR A 87 1.40 1.63 15.79
N LEU A 88 0.79 1.70 14.60
CA LEU A 88 -0.26 2.66 14.30
C LEU A 88 -1.48 2.46 15.20
N TRP A 89 -1.92 1.21 15.42
CA TRP A 89 -3.04 0.90 16.31
C TRP A 89 -2.80 1.35 17.75
N ARG A 90 -1.61 1.13 18.30
CA ARG A 90 -1.25 1.58 19.65
C ARG A 90 -1.22 3.11 19.76
N LYS A 91 -0.98 3.82 18.66
CA LYS A 91 -0.88 5.28 18.61
C LYS A 91 -2.17 5.98 18.17
N LYS A 92 -3.12 5.27 17.55
CA LYS A 92 -4.38 5.81 17.03
C LYS A 92 -5.25 6.49 18.11
N GLY A 93 -5.10 6.11 19.38
CA GLY A 93 -5.79 6.73 20.52
C GLY A 93 -5.11 7.97 21.09
N GLN A 94 -3.94 8.35 20.60
CA GLN A 94 -3.23 9.56 21.03
C GLN A 94 -3.63 10.71 20.12
N THR A 95 -4.00 11.86 20.69
CA THR A 95 -4.33 13.07 19.93
C THR A 95 -3.05 13.63 19.29
N GLY A 96 -2.85 13.42 17.99
CA GLY A 96 -1.74 14.03 17.25
C GLY A 96 -1.29 13.23 16.03
N LEU A 97 -0.41 13.85 15.23
CA LEU A 97 0.22 13.22 14.09
C LEU A 97 1.30 12.22 14.54
N VAL A 98 1.25 10.99 14.03
CA VAL A 98 2.23 9.95 14.36
C VAL A 98 3.49 10.14 13.49
N THR A 99 4.57 10.63 14.09
CA THR A 99 5.85 10.92 13.40
C THR A 99 7.02 10.09 13.94
N THR A 100 6.74 9.14 14.85
CA THR A 100 7.74 8.34 15.56
C THR A 100 7.72 6.87 15.12
N GLY A 101 8.76 6.11 15.49
CA GLY A 101 8.89 4.70 15.09
C GLY A 101 9.12 4.55 13.58
N PRO A 102 8.38 3.68 12.88
CA PRO A 102 8.56 3.47 11.44
C PRO A 102 8.22 4.73 10.61
N TYR A 103 7.31 5.57 11.12
CA TYR A 103 6.93 6.85 10.52
C TYR A 103 8.05 7.89 10.53
N ARG A 104 9.12 7.69 11.33
CA ARG A 104 10.29 8.57 11.28
C ARG A 104 11.07 8.44 9.97
N PHE A 105 11.04 7.26 9.34
CA PHE A 105 11.87 6.95 8.17
C PHE A 105 11.14 7.18 6.85
N VAL A 106 9.85 6.89 6.81
CA VAL A 106 8.96 7.07 5.67
C VAL A 106 7.58 7.49 6.14
N ARG A 107 6.87 8.30 5.35
CA ARG A 107 5.52 8.76 5.69
C ARG A 107 4.51 7.62 5.64
N HIS A 108 4.75 6.65 4.74
CA HIS A 108 3.87 5.51 4.48
C HIS A 108 4.57 4.16 4.66
N PRO A 109 4.99 3.79 5.90
CA PRO A 109 5.78 2.58 6.13
C PRO A 109 5.01 1.29 5.84
N GLN A 110 3.69 1.29 5.99
CA GLN A 110 2.85 0.15 5.63
C GLN A 110 2.84 -0.09 4.12
N TYR A 111 2.62 0.95 3.31
CA TYR A 111 2.65 0.82 1.84
C TYR A 111 4.04 0.44 1.33
N PHE A 112 5.10 1.00 1.91
CA PHE A 112 6.48 0.58 1.61
C PHE A 112 6.68 -0.93 1.83
N SER A 113 6.26 -1.43 2.99
CA SER A 113 6.43 -2.83 3.35
C SER A 113 5.62 -3.76 2.43
N VAL A 114 4.39 -3.37 2.08
CA VAL A 114 3.55 -4.11 1.11
C VAL A 114 4.16 -4.09 -0.29
N THR A 115 4.73 -2.96 -0.73
CA THR A 115 5.43 -2.88 -2.03
C THR A 115 6.63 -3.83 -2.08
N ILE A 116 7.46 -3.86 -1.03
CA ILE A 116 8.57 -4.82 -0.94
C ILE A 116 8.04 -6.26 -0.99
N PHE A 117 7.09 -6.57 -0.10
CA PHE A 117 6.53 -7.92 0.01
C PHE A 117 5.99 -8.42 -1.32
N THR A 118 5.14 -7.62 -1.96
CA THR A 118 4.54 -7.98 -3.25
C THR A 118 5.56 -8.04 -4.38
N SER A 119 6.60 -7.18 -4.39
CA SER A 119 7.66 -7.24 -5.39
C SER A 119 8.43 -8.58 -5.35
N ILE A 120 8.71 -9.08 -4.14
CA ILE A 120 9.41 -10.36 -3.95
C ILE A 120 8.52 -11.52 -4.41
N LEU A 121 7.22 -11.49 -4.08
CA LEU A 121 6.28 -12.50 -4.56
C LEU A 121 6.11 -12.49 -6.08
N THR A 122 6.06 -11.30 -6.69
CA THR A 122 6.00 -11.16 -8.15
C THR A 122 7.25 -11.70 -8.80
N TYR A 123 8.42 -11.39 -8.25
CA TYR A 123 9.69 -11.95 -8.70
C TYR A 123 9.67 -13.49 -8.65
N GLN A 124 9.24 -14.08 -7.53
CA GLN A 124 9.14 -15.54 -7.38
C GLN A 124 8.16 -16.16 -8.37
N SER A 125 6.97 -15.57 -8.51
CA SER A 125 5.94 -16.05 -9.44
C SER A 125 6.46 -16.04 -10.88
N VAL A 126 7.11 -14.96 -11.31
CA VAL A 126 7.70 -14.85 -12.66
C VAL A 126 8.82 -15.87 -12.85
N TRP A 127 9.68 -16.06 -11.85
CA TRP A 127 10.76 -17.04 -11.93
C TRP A 127 10.21 -18.46 -12.09
N ILE A 128 9.20 -18.85 -11.31
CA ILE A 128 8.53 -20.15 -11.42
C ILE A 128 7.93 -20.33 -12.82
N LEU A 129 7.17 -19.34 -13.30
CA LEU A 129 6.53 -19.40 -14.62
C LEU A 129 7.52 -19.56 -15.78
N ARG A 130 8.69 -18.93 -15.68
CA ARG A 130 9.74 -19.02 -16.71
C ARG A 130 10.52 -20.34 -16.65
N ASN A 131 10.83 -20.84 -15.45
CA ASN A 131 11.77 -21.95 -15.28
C ASN A 131 11.12 -23.33 -15.14
N THR A 132 9.89 -23.42 -14.65
CA THR A 132 9.26 -24.72 -14.32
C THR A 132 8.17 -25.16 -15.29
N ARG A 133 8.01 -24.46 -16.44
CA ARG A 133 6.84 -24.62 -17.33
C ARG A 133 5.51 -24.63 -16.56
N GLY A 134 5.47 -23.90 -15.45
CA GLY A 134 4.37 -23.93 -14.51
C GLY A 134 3.07 -23.45 -15.15
N ILE A 135 1.96 -24.10 -14.79
CA ILE A 135 0.62 -23.64 -15.20
C ILE A 135 0.25 -22.48 -14.28
N GLY A 136 0.41 -21.26 -14.77
CA GLY A 136 -0.09 -20.04 -14.13
C GLY A 136 -1.42 -19.63 -14.73
N TRP A 137 -2.29 -19.01 -13.92
CA TRP A 137 -3.46 -18.30 -14.45
C TRP A 137 -3.06 -17.11 -15.33
N LEU A 138 -1.90 -16.51 -15.04
CA LEU A 138 -1.32 -15.39 -15.79
C LEU A 138 0.05 -15.77 -16.33
N ASN A 139 0.38 -15.27 -17.51
CA ASN A 139 1.73 -15.33 -18.06
C ASN A 139 2.67 -14.39 -17.31
N ALA A 140 3.99 -14.65 -17.36
CA ALA A 140 5.00 -13.84 -16.65
C ALA A 140 4.85 -12.32 -16.89
N ASN A 141 4.64 -11.91 -18.15
CA ASN A 141 4.46 -10.49 -18.49
C ASN A 141 3.16 -9.91 -17.92
N GLN A 142 2.08 -10.71 -17.87
CA GLN A 142 0.81 -10.29 -17.29
C GLN A 142 0.92 -10.16 -15.76
N THR A 143 1.66 -11.06 -15.10
CA THR A 143 1.95 -10.96 -13.67
C THR A 143 2.71 -9.68 -13.32
N ILE A 144 3.72 -9.33 -14.12
CA ILE A 144 4.47 -8.06 -13.95
C ILE A 144 3.54 -6.86 -14.16
N LEU A 145 2.74 -6.87 -15.23
CA LEU A 145 1.81 -5.78 -15.53
C LEU A 145 0.79 -5.59 -14.39
N LEU A 146 0.23 -6.69 -13.87
CA LEU A 146 -0.69 -6.65 -12.74
C LEU A 146 -0.03 -6.03 -11.49
N TRP A 147 1.22 -6.41 -11.22
CA TRP A 147 1.96 -5.84 -10.11
C TRP A 147 2.24 -4.34 -10.30
N ILE A 148 2.56 -3.89 -11.52
CA ILE A 148 2.74 -2.45 -11.82
C ILE A 148 1.43 -1.69 -11.59
N VAL A 149 0.29 -2.22 -12.04
CA VAL A 149 -1.03 -1.60 -11.80
C VAL A 149 -1.31 -1.50 -10.29
N MET A 150 -1.00 -2.56 -9.55
CA MET A 150 -1.14 -2.59 -8.08
C MET A 150 -0.22 -1.56 -7.39
N LEU A 151 1.03 -1.43 -7.84
CA LEU A 151 1.97 -0.43 -7.34
C LEU A 151 1.45 1.00 -7.56
N VAL A 152 0.91 1.28 -8.76
CA VAL A 152 0.27 2.57 -9.06
C VAL A 152 -0.92 2.81 -8.13
N ALA A 153 -1.76 1.80 -7.90
CA ALA A 153 -2.88 1.92 -6.98
C ALA A 153 -2.42 2.26 -5.55
N TYR A 154 -1.37 1.61 -5.04
CA TYR A 154 -0.82 1.92 -3.72
C TYR A 154 -0.28 3.35 -3.61
N VAL A 155 0.43 3.82 -4.63
CA VAL A 155 0.92 5.21 -4.68
C VAL A 155 -0.24 6.21 -4.70
N LEU A 156 -1.30 5.94 -5.46
CA LEU A 156 -2.49 6.81 -5.52
C LEU A 156 -3.24 6.85 -4.19
N ILE A 157 -3.40 5.70 -3.52
CA ILE A 157 -4.06 5.63 -2.21
C ILE A 157 -3.25 6.43 -1.17
N ALA A 158 -1.93 6.21 -1.13
CA ALA A 158 -1.03 6.95 -0.24
C ALA A 158 -1.09 8.46 -0.50
N TRP A 159 -1.21 8.88 -1.76
CA TRP A 159 -1.37 10.28 -2.14
C TRP A 159 -2.70 10.87 -1.63
N VAL A 160 -3.81 10.15 -1.79
CA VAL A 160 -5.12 10.58 -1.28
C VAL A 160 -5.08 10.72 0.24
N GLU A 161 -4.39 9.81 0.93
CA GLU A 161 -4.18 9.90 2.37
C GLU A 161 -3.39 11.17 2.76
N GLU A 162 -2.35 11.55 2.01
CA GLU A 162 -1.64 12.82 2.28
C GLU A 162 -2.52 14.05 2.13
N ILE A 163 -3.41 14.07 1.13
CA ILE A 163 -4.37 15.18 0.95
C ILE A 163 -5.31 15.26 2.15
N HIS A 164 -5.72 14.11 2.70
CA HIS A 164 -6.53 14.08 3.91
C HIS A 164 -5.75 14.56 5.13
N LEU A 165 -4.53 14.05 5.33
CA LEU A 165 -3.67 14.42 6.45
C LEU A 165 -3.26 15.90 6.42
N SER A 166 -3.01 16.46 5.24
CA SER A 166 -2.73 17.90 5.11
C SER A 166 -3.91 18.76 5.54
N LYS A 167 -5.15 18.32 5.31
CA LYS A 167 -6.35 19.02 5.75
C LYS A 167 -6.58 18.89 7.26
N LEU A 168 -6.23 17.73 7.84
CA LEU A 168 -6.45 17.43 9.25
C LEU A 168 -5.41 18.09 10.17
N PHE A 169 -4.15 18.11 9.74
CA PHE A 169 -2.99 18.50 10.56
C PHE A 169 -2.28 19.78 10.09
N GLY A 170 -2.62 20.31 8.90
CA GLY A 170 -2.16 21.60 8.40
C GLY A 170 -0.64 21.76 8.44
N THR A 171 -0.17 22.80 9.14
CA THR A 171 1.25 23.15 9.24
C THR A 171 2.11 22.06 9.88
N THR A 172 1.56 21.28 10.81
CA THR A 172 2.30 20.16 11.43
C THR A 172 2.57 19.04 10.43
N TRP A 173 1.64 18.81 9.49
CA TRP A 173 1.85 17.88 8.38
C TRP A 173 2.88 18.40 7.39
N GLU A 174 2.84 19.69 7.02
CA GLU A 174 3.82 20.28 6.11
C GLU A 174 5.25 20.21 6.67
N ALA A 175 5.42 20.50 7.97
CA ALA A 175 6.72 20.39 8.64
C ALA A 175 7.26 18.96 8.63
N TYR A 176 6.40 17.97 8.84
CA TYR A 176 6.74 16.55 8.77
C TYR A 176 7.03 16.08 7.34
N GLN A 177 6.22 16.51 6.37
CA GLN A 177 6.36 16.19 4.96
C GLN A 177 7.72 16.65 4.40
N ASN A 178 8.22 17.79 4.84
CA ASN A 178 9.52 18.32 4.41
C ASN A 178 10.72 17.53 4.97
N GLN A 179 10.52 16.73 6.03
CA GLN A 179 11.61 16.00 6.70
C GLN A 179 11.68 14.52 6.30
N VAL A 180 10.54 13.91 6.01
CA VAL A 180 10.43 12.46 5.82
C VAL A 180 9.96 12.16 4.40
N GLY A 181 10.55 11.17 3.72
CA GLY A 181 10.19 10.76 2.36
C GLY A 181 8.85 10.02 2.26
N PHE A 182 8.21 10.04 1.10
CA PHE A 182 6.86 9.51 0.86
C PHE A 182 6.73 8.01 1.17
N LEU A 183 7.32 7.18 0.31
CA LEU A 183 7.24 5.72 0.37
C LEU A 183 8.62 5.08 0.46
N ILE A 184 9.65 5.70 -0.11
CA ILE A 184 11.03 5.19 -0.08
C ILE A 184 11.80 5.93 1.01
N PRO A 185 12.48 5.22 1.93
CA PRO A 185 13.24 5.86 3.00
C PRO A 185 14.37 6.71 2.44
N PHE A 186 14.63 7.84 3.10
CA PHE A 186 15.70 8.78 2.76
C PHE A 186 15.58 9.48 1.40
N VAL A 187 14.50 9.25 0.64
CA VAL A 187 14.22 9.92 -0.63
C VAL A 187 13.13 10.96 -0.39
N ASN A 188 13.51 12.23 -0.24
CA ASN A 188 12.58 13.34 -0.09
C ASN A 188 12.76 14.35 -1.24
N PHE A 189 11.64 14.80 -1.80
CA PHE A 189 11.64 15.85 -2.83
C PHE A 189 10.61 16.91 -2.47
N LYS A 190 10.90 18.17 -2.83
CA LYS A 190 9.93 19.27 -2.65
C LYS A 190 8.70 19.11 -3.56
N SER A 191 8.88 18.50 -4.74
CA SER A 191 7.78 18.24 -5.66
C SER A 191 7.14 16.90 -5.38
N ARG A 192 5.86 16.92 -4.98
CA ARG A 192 5.05 15.71 -4.72
C ARG A 192 4.99 14.78 -5.93
N LEU A 193 4.80 15.36 -7.12
CA LEU A 193 4.71 14.58 -8.36
C LEU A 193 6.00 13.84 -8.65
N PHE A 194 7.14 14.50 -8.44
CA PHE A 194 8.45 13.89 -8.64
C PHE A 194 8.69 12.76 -7.64
N GLU A 195 8.32 12.96 -6.37
CA GLU A 195 8.43 11.94 -5.34
C GLU A 195 7.56 10.69 -5.66
N GLY A 196 6.33 10.91 -6.12
CA GLY A 196 5.44 9.83 -6.58
C GLY A 196 6.01 9.05 -7.77
N ILE A 197 6.55 9.75 -8.78
CA ILE A 197 7.19 9.12 -9.95
C ILE A 197 8.41 8.29 -9.53
N VAL A 198 9.26 8.82 -8.67
CA VAL A 198 10.44 8.09 -8.16
C VAL A 198 10.02 6.84 -7.39
N CYS A 199 8.94 6.93 -6.60
CA CYS A 199 8.39 5.77 -5.87
C CYS A 199 7.80 4.69 -6.79
N LEU A 200 7.44 5.02 -8.04
CA LEU A 200 7.06 4.03 -9.05
C LEU A 200 8.29 3.44 -9.75
N ILE A 201 9.23 4.30 -10.17
CA ILE A 201 10.38 3.89 -10.99
C ILE A 201 11.32 2.98 -10.19
N ILE A 202 11.65 3.33 -8.95
CA ILE A 202 12.66 2.57 -8.18
C ILE A 202 12.24 1.10 -7.99
N PRO A 203 11.03 0.76 -7.49
CA PRO A 203 10.61 -0.63 -7.33
C PRO A 203 10.55 -1.39 -8.66
N ILE A 204 10.13 -0.72 -9.75
CA ILE A 204 10.10 -1.32 -11.09
C ILE A 204 11.51 -1.66 -11.55
N VAL A 205 12.46 -0.72 -11.45
CA VAL A 205 13.86 -0.95 -11.82
C VAL A 205 14.47 -2.08 -10.98
N ILE A 206 14.22 -2.11 -9.67
CA ILE A 206 14.67 -3.20 -8.78
C ILE A 206 14.08 -4.55 -9.23
N LEU A 207 12.80 -4.60 -9.59
CA LEU A 207 12.17 -5.83 -10.08
C LEU A 207 12.80 -6.30 -11.40
N TYR A 208 12.97 -5.41 -12.38
CA TYR A 208 13.56 -5.79 -13.66
C TYR A 208 15.04 -6.16 -13.56
N THR A 209 15.82 -5.43 -12.76
CA THR A 209 17.24 -5.75 -12.52
C THR A 209 17.38 -7.10 -11.81
N SER A 210 16.57 -7.38 -10.78
CA SER A 210 16.59 -8.68 -10.11
C SER A 210 16.22 -9.83 -11.05
N MET A 211 15.31 -9.63 -12.01
CA MET A 211 15.04 -10.62 -13.05
C MET A 211 16.22 -10.79 -14.02
N PHE A 212 16.86 -9.70 -14.45
CA PHE A 212 17.96 -9.75 -15.42
C PHE A 212 19.16 -10.54 -14.90
N PHE A 213 19.55 -10.35 -13.63
CA PHE A 213 20.68 -11.07 -13.03
C PHE A 213 20.42 -12.57 -12.80
N LEU A 214 19.19 -13.03 -12.97
CA LEU A 214 18.74 -14.40 -12.63
C LEU A 214 18.11 -15.15 -13.82
N THR A 215 18.19 -14.58 -15.02
CA THR A 215 17.87 -15.27 -16.29
C THR A 215 19.14 -15.86 -16.88
#